data_AF-A0ABD3EAD2-F1
#
_entry.id   AF-A0ABD3EAD2-F1
#
_cell.length_a   1.000
_cell.length_b   1.000
_cell.length_c   1.000
_cell.angle_alpha   90.00
_cell.angle_beta   90.00
_cell.angle_gamma   90.00
#
_symmetry.space_group_name_H-M   'P 1'
#
loop_
_entity.id
_entity.type
_entity.pdbx_description
1 polymer ?
#
loop_
_entity_poly.entity_id
_entity_poly.type
_entity_poly.pdbx_seq_one_letter_code
_entity_poly.pdbx_strand_id
1 'polypeptide(L)'
;MGSSFTGANTTTAKGVYRNLLKAIRKHVGKEEHKSHFIDFVKHEFRSNLNSEDPQKLRLAGDYTFHLNSVHHHKDLLFSYNIAMDRSDEMKRVLGKSAASVGLQLPDVYQP
;
A
#
# COMPACT_ATOMS: atom_id res chain seq x y z
N MET A 1 -38.74 -18.84 17.42
CA MET A 1 -37.65 -19.07 16.43
C MET A 1 -37.16 -17.71 15.95
N GLY A 2 -35.85 -17.48 15.89
CA GLY A 2 -35.27 -16.29 15.23
C GLY A 2 -34.36 -15.44 16.12
N SER A 3 -33.11 -15.87 16.33
CA SER A 3 -32.01 -15.02 16.86
C SER A 3 -30.65 -15.43 16.27
N SER A 4 -30.63 -16.13 15.13
CA SER A 4 -29.41 -16.70 14.53
C SER A 4 -28.80 -15.82 13.43
N PHE A 5 -29.49 -14.76 12.99
CA PHE A 5 -29.03 -13.93 11.86
C PHE A 5 -27.98 -12.86 12.25
N THR A 6 -27.96 -12.40 13.50
CA THR A 6 -27.03 -11.38 13.99
C THR A 6 -25.60 -11.92 14.22
N GLY A 7 -25.46 -13.20 14.59
CA GLY A 7 -24.16 -13.85 14.83
C GLY A 7 -23.31 -14.07 13.57
N ALA A 8 -23.94 -14.31 12.42
CA ALA A 8 -23.25 -14.51 11.14
C ALA A 8 -22.67 -13.18 10.61
N ASN A 9 -23.46 -12.10 10.63
CA ASN A 9 -23.04 -10.79 10.15
C ASN A 9 -21.91 -10.18 11.01
N THR A 10 -21.95 -10.38 12.33
CA THR A 10 -20.89 -9.90 13.24
C THR A 10 -19.57 -10.64 13.05
N THR A 11 -19.60 -11.92 12.70
CA THR A 11 -18.40 -12.72 12.39
C THR A 11 -17.77 -12.26 11.07
N THR A 12 -18.60 -12.03 10.04
CA THR A 12 -18.18 -11.46 8.76
C THR A 12 -17.60 -10.06 8.93
N ALA A 13 -18.23 -9.22 9.77
CA ALA A 13 -17.76 -7.86 10.03
C ALA A 13 -16.39 -7.81 10.72
N LYS A 14 -16.15 -8.70 11.69
CA LYS A 14 -14.84 -8.86 12.33
C LYS A 14 -13.77 -9.31 11.33
N GLY A 15 -14.12 -10.20 10.39
CA GLY A 15 -13.23 -10.63 9.32
C GLY A 15 -12.80 -9.48 8.41
N VAL A 16 -13.78 -8.73 7.90
CA VAL A 16 -13.55 -7.54 7.05
C VAL A 16 -12.67 -6.51 7.77
N TYR A 17 -12.98 -6.21 9.04
CA TYR A 17 -12.19 -5.27 9.85
C TYR A 17 -10.72 -5.68 9.99
N ARG A 18 -10.48 -6.96 10.31
CA ARG A 18 -9.11 -7.48 10.47
C ARG A 18 -8.34 -7.40 9.15
N ASN A 19 -8.99 -7.75 8.05
CA ASN A 19 -8.38 -7.71 6.72
C ASN A 19 -8.04 -6.27 6.31
N LEU A 20 -8.96 -5.33 6.54
CA LEU A 20 -8.76 -3.91 6.27
C LEU A 20 -7.56 -3.35 7.06
N LEU A 21 -7.54 -3.55 8.38
CA LEU A 21 -6.44 -3.08 9.23
C LEU A 21 -5.09 -3.69 8.84
N LYS A 22 -5.09 -4.97 8.47
CA LYS A 22 -3.88 -5.66 8.02
C LYS A 22 -3.35 -5.06 6.71
N ALA A 23 -4.24 -4.81 5.74
CA ALA A 23 -3.88 -4.21 4.46
C ALA A 23 -3.35 -2.77 4.63
N ILE A 24 -4.03 -1.95 5.44
CA ILE A 24 -3.60 -0.57 5.72
C ILE A 24 -2.24 -0.56 6.41
N ARG A 25 -2.03 -1.40 7.43
CA ARG A 25 -0.72 -1.46 8.11
C ARG A 25 0.39 -1.90 7.16
N LYS A 26 0.11 -2.87 6.27
CA LYS A 26 1.09 -3.38 5.31
C LYS A 26 1.47 -2.36 4.24
N HIS A 27 0.49 -1.62 3.73
CA HIS A 27 0.64 -0.83 2.51
C HIS A 27 0.72 0.69 2.76
N VAL A 28 0.08 1.19 3.82
CA VAL A 28 -0.01 2.63 4.13
C VAL A 28 0.83 2.97 5.37
N GLY A 29 0.71 2.18 6.44
CA GLY A 29 1.22 2.50 7.78
C GLY A 29 2.69 2.20 8.06
N LYS A 30 3.56 2.14 7.05
CA LYS A 30 5.01 1.90 7.27
C LYS A 30 5.75 3.08 7.90
N GLU A 31 5.12 4.24 7.99
CA GLU A 31 5.74 5.47 8.50
C GLU A 31 5.09 5.88 9.83
N GLU A 32 5.90 6.27 10.82
CA GLU A 32 5.46 6.59 12.19
C GLU A 32 4.38 7.69 12.23
N HIS A 33 4.44 8.67 11.32
CA HIS A 33 3.46 9.75 11.24
C HIS A 33 2.07 9.30 10.76
N LYS A 34 1.91 8.05 10.31
CA LYS A 34 0.63 7.49 9.84
C LYS A 34 -0.10 6.68 10.92
N SER A 35 0.39 6.67 12.17
CA SER A 35 -0.30 6.01 13.29
C SER A 35 -1.70 6.58 13.52
N HIS A 36 -1.84 7.92 13.47
CA HIS A 36 -3.12 8.63 13.59
C HIS A 36 -4.14 8.21 12.53
N PHE A 37 -3.68 7.88 11.31
CA PHE A 37 -4.55 7.40 10.25
C PHE A 37 -5.13 6.01 10.58
N ILE A 38 -4.32 5.11 11.12
CA ILE A 38 -4.80 3.78 11.55
C ILE A 38 -5.83 3.94 12.67
N ASP A 39 -5.58 4.82 13.63
CA ASP A 39 -6.52 5.05 14.74
C ASP A 39 -7.82 5.72 14.29
N PHE A 40 -7.75 6.65 13.34
CA PHE A 40 -8.91 7.20 12.65
C PHE A 40 -9.76 6.11 11.99
N VAL A 41 -9.13 5.21 11.21
CA VAL A 41 -9.84 4.10 10.56
C VAL A 41 -10.48 3.15 11.59
N LYS A 42 -9.81 2.90 12.72
CA LYS A 42 -10.41 2.10 13.81
C LYS A 42 -11.66 2.78 14.38
N HIS A 43 -11.60 4.11 14.58
CA HIS A 43 -12.72 4.88 15.11
C HIS A 43 -13.90 4.88 14.13
N GLU A 44 -13.65 5.21 12.86
CA GLU A 44 -14.66 5.22 11.80
C GLU A 44 -15.34 3.86 11.64
N PHE A 45 -14.57 2.77 11.60
CA PHE A 45 -15.16 1.45 11.45
C PHE A 45 -16.07 1.08 12.63
N ARG A 46 -15.70 1.45 13.86
CA ARG A 46 -16.52 1.21 15.06
C ARG A 46 -17.79 2.06 15.08
N SER A 47 -17.69 3.32 14.70
CA SER A 47 -18.86 4.21 14.56
C SER A 47 -19.86 3.64 13.55
N ASN A 48 -19.36 3.13 12.42
CA ASN A 48 -20.18 2.58 11.36
C ASN A 48 -20.77 1.19 11.65
N LEU A 49 -20.23 0.42 12.60
CA LEU A 49 -20.85 -0.85 13.06
C LEU A 49 -22.20 -0.63 13.74
N ASN A 50 -22.40 0.55 14.34
CA ASN A 50 -23.67 0.94 14.96
C ASN A 50 -24.69 1.45 13.92
N SER A 51 -24.28 1.63 12.66
CA SER A 51 -25.19 2.00 11.58
C SER A 51 -25.77 0.75 10.94
N GLU A 52 -27.09 0.73 10.71
CA GLU A 52 -27.80 -0.40 10.08
C GLU A 52 -27.54 -0.55 8.57
N ASP A 53 -26.50 0.11 8.04
CA ASP A 53 -26.21 0.11 6.61
C ASP A 53 -25.32 -1.09 6.21
N PRO A 54 -25.87 -2.15 5.60
CA PRO A 54 -25.10 -3.31 5.18
C PRO A 54 -24.11 -2.99 4.05
N GLN A 55 -24.26 -1.86 3.34
CA GLN A 55 -23.39 -1.51 2.22
C GLN A 55 -21.99 -1.10 2.69
N LYS A 56 -21.86 -0.45 3.84
CA LYS A 56 -20.56 0.00 4.38
C LYS A 56 -19.60 -1.15 4.63
N LEU A 57 -20.12 -2.30 5.07
CA LEU A 57 -19.31 -3.49 5.29
C LEU A 57 -18.76 -4.04 3.96
N ARG A 58 -19.60 -4.05 2.91
CA ARG A 58 -19.19 -4.46 1.57
C ARG A 58 -18.13 -3.51 1.01
N LEU A 59 -18.36 -2.20 1.10
CA LEU A 59 -17.43 -1.16 0.66
C LEU A 59 -16.06 -1.28 1.34
N ALA A 60 -16.02 -1.57 2.65
CA ALA A 60 -14.77 -1.81 3.36
C ALA A 60 -14.02 -3.06 2.84
N GLY A 61 -14.76 -4.12 2.51
CA GLY A 61 -14.22 -5.32 1.85
C GLY A 61 -13.66 -5.01 0.46
N ASP A 62 -14.42 -4.33 -0.38
CA ASP A 62 -14.05 -3.94 -1.74
C ASP A 62 -12.81 -3.03 -1.74
N TYR A 63 -12.77 -2.07 -0.82
CA TYR A 63 -11.61 -1.19 -0.63
C TYR A 63 -10.36 -1.99 -0.22
N THR A 64 -10.50 -2.96 0.69
CA THR A 64 -9.39 -3.83 1.08
C THR A 64 -8.86 -4.64 -0.09
N PHE A 65 -9.75 -5.19 -0.92
CA PHE A 65 -9.38 -5.90 -2.13
C PHE A 65 -8.62 -4.99 -3.11
N HIS A 66 -9.17 -3.80 -3.39
CA HIS A 66 -8.56 -2.83 -4.29
C HIS A 66 -7.15 -2.42 -3.83
N LEU A 67 -7.00 -2.11 -2.54
CA LEU A 67 -5.72 -1.71 -1.95
C LEU A 67 -4.64 -2.78 -2.13
N ASN A 68 -4.98 -4.05 -1.86
CA ASN A 68 -4.05 -5.16 -2.02
C ASN A 68 -3.69 -5.38 -3.50
N SER A 69 -4.67 -5.33 -4.40
CA SER A 69 -4.46 -5.52 -5.84
C SER A 69 -3.55 -4.46 -6.44
N VAL A 70 -3.77 -3.18 -6.12
CA VAL A 70 -2.92 -2.07 -6.59
C VAL A 70 -1.46 -2.26 -6.16
N HIS A 71 -1.24 -2.63 -4.89
CA HIS A 71 0.11 -2.85 -4.39
C HIS A 71 0.75 -4.10 -4.99
N HIS A 72 -0.01 -5.17 -5.20
CA HIS A 72 0.49 -6.36 -5.87
C HIS A 72 0.93 -6.06 -7.30
N HIS A 73 0.15 -5.30 -8.07
CA HIS A 73 0.53 -4.87 -9.42
C HIS A 73 1.76 -3.95 -9.40
N LYS A 74 1.85 -3.04 -8.43
CA LYS A 74 3.04 -2.20 -8.23
C LYS A 74 4.30 -3.04 -7.99
N ASP A 75 4.23 -4.00 -7.08
CA ASP A 75 5.34 -4.91 -6.77
C ASP A 75 5.76 -5.72 -8.01
N LEU A 76 4.78 -6.17 -8.82
CA LEU A 76 5.03 -6.86 -10.08
C LEU A 76 5.77 -5.98 -11.09
N LEU A 77 5.32 -4.74 -11.31
CA LEU A 77 5.98 -3.81 -12.22
C LEU A 77 7.41 -3.48 -11.79
N PHE A 78 7.65 -3.39 -10.47
CA PHE A 78 9.00 -3.23 -9.93
C PHE A 78 9.87 -4.46 -10.15
N SER A 79 9.32 -5.67 -9.99
CA SER A 79 10.07 -6.91 -10.24
C SER A 79 10.58 -7.03 -11.68
N TYR A 80 9.85 -6.45 -12.64
CA TYR A 80 10.26 -6.39 -14.05
C TYR A 80 11.06 -5.13 -14.41
N ASN A 81 11.40 -4.28 -13.43
CA ASN A 81 12.06 -2.97 -13.66
C ASN A 81 11.28 -2.04 -14.62
N ILE A 82 9.96 -2.19 -14.72
CA ILE A 82 9.11 -1.41 -15.66
C ILE A 82 8.76 -0.04 -15.06
N ALA A 83 8.86 0.13 -13.74
CA ALA A 83 8.48 1.37 -13.04
C ALA A 83 9.59 1.98 -12.16
N MET A 84 10.85 1.54 -12.30
CA MET A 84 11.99 2.26 -11.71
C MET A 84 12.51 3.29 -12.71
N ASP A 85 12.72 4.53 -12.26
CA ASP A 85 13.43 5.53 -13.03
C ASP A 85 14.86 5.04 -13.29
N ARG A 86 15.13 4.62 -14.53
CA ARG A 86 16.44 4.13 -14.95
C ARG A 86 17.40 5.26 -15.29
N SER A 87 16.99 6.52 -15.19
CA SER A 87 17.80 7.68 -15.57
C SER A 87 19.13 7.71 -14.83
N ASP A 88 19.15 7.41 -13.53
CA ASP A 88 20.37 7.43 -12.73
C ASP A 88 21.29 6.24 -13.01
N GLU A 89 20.74 5.04 -13.21
CA GLU A 89 21.55 3.88 -13.60
C GLU A 89 22.12 4.08 -15.00
N MET A 90 21.35 4.67 -15.93
CA MET A 90 21.80 4.96 -17.27
C MET A 90 22.89 6.04 -17.29
N LYS A 91 22.77 7.10 -16.47
CA LYS A 91 23.85 8.08 -16.23
C LYS A 91 25.10 7.41 -15.67
N ARG A 92 24.96 6.47 -14.73
CA ARG A 92 26.09 5.73 -14.14
C ARG A 92 26.79 4.85 -15.18
N VAL A 93 26.03 4.15 -16.02
CA VAL A 93 26.58 3.35 -17.13
C VAL A 93 27.27 4.25 -18.15
N LEU A 94 26.65 5.37 -18.54
CA LEU A 94 27.24 6.33 -19.48
C LEU A 94 28.56 6.91 -18.96
N GLY A 95 28.62 7.27 -17.68
CA GLY A 95 29.83 7.75 -17.01
C GLY A 95 30.94 6.70 -17.02
N LYS A 96 30.63 5.44 -16.70
CA LYS A 96 31.60 4.32 -16.77
C LYS A 96 32.09 4.06 -18.20
N SER A 97 31.20 4.10 -19.18
CA SER A 97 31.56 3.93 -20.60
C SER A 97 32.45 5.08 -21.07
N ALA A 98 32.12 6.33 -20.73
CA ALA A 98 32.94 7.50 -21.03
C ALA A 98 34.32 7.41 -20.36
N ALA A 99 34.39 6.95 -19.10
CA ALA A 99 35.64 6.72 -18.38
C ALA A 99 36.53 5.70 -19.10
N SER A 100 35.95 4.61 -19.60
CA SER A 100 36.68 3.56 -20.30
C SER A 100 37.36 4.03 -21.59
N VAL A 101 36.84 5.09 -22.21
CA VAL A 101 37.42 5.71 -23.41
C VAL A 101 38.17 7.02 -23.10
N GLY A 102 38.42 7.31 -21.81
CA GLY A 102 39.21 8.46 -21.38
C GLY A 102 38.49 9.82 -21.43
N LEU A 103 37.15 9.83 -21.51
CA LEU A 103 36.34 11.05 -21.63
C LEU A 103 35.80 11.58 -20.28
N GLN A 104 36.21 11.01 -19.13
CA GLN A 104 35.74 11.45 -17.81
C GLN A 104 36.59 12.63 -17.28
N LEU A 105 35.93 13.67 -16.74
CA LEU A 105 36.57 14.75 -15.99
C LEU A 105 37.11 14.20 -14.64
N PRO A 106 38.34 14.53 -14.23
CA PRO A 106 38.90 14.11 -12.94
C PRO A 106 38.00 14.54 -11.77
N ASP A 107 37.88 13.70 -10.74
CA ASP A 107 37.02 13.93 -9.56
C ASP A 107 37.28 15.27 -8.85
N VAL A 108 38.47 15.85 -9.07
CA VAL A 108 38.89 17.18 -8.58
C VAL A 108 38.00 18.34 -9.11
N TYR A 109 37.20 18.09 -10.15
CA TYR A 109 36.33 19.08 -10.79
C TYR A 109 34.82 18.81 -10.60
N GLN A 110 34.45 17.79 -9.82
CA GLN A 110 33.05 17.62 -9.42
C GLN A 110 32.77 18.52 -8.19
N PRO A 111 31.71 19.35 -8.23
CA PRO A 111 31.37 20.31 -7.17
C PRO A 111 30.97 19.66 -5.84
#